data_AF-A0A968YVE4-F1
#
_entry.id   AF-A0A968YVE4-F1
#
_cell.length_a   1.000
_cell.length_b   1.000
_cell.length_c   1.000
_cell.angle_alpha   90.00
_cell.angle_beta   90.00
_cell.angle_gamma   90.00
#
_symmetry.space_group_name_H-M   'P 1'
#
loop_
_entity.id
_entity.type
_entity.pdbx_description
1 polymer ?
#
loop_
_entity_poly.entity_id
_entity_poly.type
_entity_poly.pdbx_seq_one_letter_code
_entity_poly.pdbx_strand_id
1 'polypeptide(L)'
;LKFDTYRQLEDLIKRRSLPRAIAIVEALQARLPNDPEVRQWQALIYQQWGRQLIQERKLNQARAYLKKALKTDPHNKSLWTEVNNDFRRMETHL
;
A
#
# COMPACT_ATOMS: atom_id res chain seq x y z
N LEU A 1 10.07 -12.79 16.10
CA LEU A 1 10.49 -11.73 15.15
C LEU A 1 9.53 -11.57 13.96
N LYS A 2 9.49 -12.48 12.97
CA LYS A 2 8.56 -12.32 11.82
C LYS A 2 7.08 -12.20 12.23
N PHE A 3 6.61 -13.10 13.10
CA PHE A 3 5.24 -13.07 13.63
C PHE A 3 4.88 -11.77 14.35
N ASP A 4 5.84 -11.11 15.01
CA ASP A 4 5.61 -9.85 15.74
C ASP A 4 5.47 -8.68 14.76
N THR A 5 6.23 -8.69 13.66
CA THR A 5 6.13 -7.69 12.59
C THR A 5 4.79 -7.81 11.87
N TYR A 6 4.33 -9.03 11.60
CA TYR A 6 3.01 -9.31 11.04
C TYR A 6 1.88 -8.83 11.94
N ARG A 7 1.95 -9.14 13.25
CA ARG A 7 0.93 -8.74 14.22
C ARG A 7 0.88 -7.22 14.39
N GLN A 8 2.03 -6.55 14.40
CA GLN A 8 2.12 -5.08 14.43
C GLN A 8 1.53 -4.44 13.18
N LEU A 9 1.70 -5.07 12.02
CA LEU A 9 1.15 -4.54 10.77
C LEU A 9 -0.36 -4.74 10.68
N GLU A 10 -0.86 -5.89 11.14
CA GLU A 10 -2.29 -6.14 11.30
C GLU A 10 -2.93 -5.12 12.26
N ASP A 11 -2.24 -4.77 13.35
CA ASP A 11 -2.68 -3.75 14.30
C ASP A 11 -2.62 -2.33 13.71
N LEU A 12 -1.62 -2.00 12.89
CA LEU A 12 -1.50 -0.70 12.20
C LEU A 12 -2.59 -0.49 11.16
N ILE A 13 -2.91 -1.53 10.39
CA ILE A 13 -4.04 -1.54 9.45
C ILE A 13 -5.36 -1.37 10.23
N LYS A 14 -5.51 -2.03 11.38
CA LYS A 14 -6.67 -1.87 12.28
C LYS A 14 -6.77 -0.48 12.92
N ARG A 15 -5.63 0.20 13.18
CA ARG A 15 -5.56 1.52 13.85
C ARG A 15 -5.63 2.73 12.91
N ARG A 16 -5.85 2.54 11.61
CA ARG A 16 -6.05 3.61 10.59
C ARG A 16 -4.96 4.69 10.46
N SER A 17 -3.76 4.52 11.04
CA SER A 17 -2.66 5.47 10.83
C SER A 17 -1.78 5.05 9.64
N LEU A 18 -2.33 5.17 8.43
CA LEU A 18 -1.63 4.82 7.19
C LEU A 18 -0.31 5.60 6.96
N PRO A 19 -0.19 6.89 7.32
CA PRO A 19 1.11 7.59 7.23
C PRO A 19 2.21 6.94 8.07
N ARG A 20 1.87 6.46 9.28
CA ARG A 20 2.82 5.77 10.15
C ARG A 20 3.18 4.38 9.61
N ALA A 21 2.21 3.67 9.05
CA ALA A 21 2.44 2.38 8.39
C ALA A 21 3.40 2.53 7.19
N ILE A 22 3.26 3.61 6.40
CA ILE A 22 4.18 3.95 5.30
C ILE A 22 5.61 4.14 5.82
N ALA A 23 5.81 4.97 6.85
CA ALA A 23 7.14 5.22 7.40
C ALA A 23 7.82 3.93 7.89
N ILE A 24 7.06 3.05 8.55
CA ILE A 24 7.55 1.76 9.05
C ILE A 24 7.93 0.84 7.89
N VAL A 25 7.07 0.70 6.88
CA VAL A 25 7.33 -0.22 5.78
C VAL A 25 8.46 0.26 4.87
N GLU A 26 8.65 1.57 4.72
CA GLU A 26 9.79 2.14 4.00
C GLU A 26 11.11 1.91 4.74
N ALA A 27 11.10 2.04 6.08
CA ALA A 27 12.27 1.70 6.90
C ALA A 27 12.61 0.19 6.83
N LEU A 28 11.58 -0.68 6.80
CA LEU A 28 11.77 -2.11 6.61
C LEU A 28 12.35 -2.43 5.23
N GLN A 29 11.83 -1.81 4.17
CA GLN A 29 12.34 -1.99 2.80
C GLN A 29 13.80 -1.54 2.68
N ALA A 30 14.20 -0.47 3.36
CA ALA A 30 15.59 -0.02 3.37
C ALA A 30 16.54 -1.03 4.04
N ARG A 31 16.07 -1.75 5.07
CA ARG A 31 16.87 -2.75 5.81
C ARG A 31 16.83 -4.13 5.16
N LEU A 32 15.71 -4.49 4.55
CA LEU A 32 15.39 -5.82 4.03
C LEU A 32 14.86 -5.73 2.59
N PRO A 33 15.64 -5.19 1.64
CA PRO A 33 15.12 -4.86 0.30
C PRO A 33 14.66 -6.08 -0.52
N ASN A 34 15.19 -7.25 -0.20
CA ASN A 34 14.92 -8.50 -0.92
C ASN A 34 13.87 -9.37 -0.25
N ASP A 35 13.36 -9.00 0.94
CA ASP A 35 12.38 -9.81 1.65
C ASP A 35 11.02 -9.74 0.94
N PRO A 36 10.49 -10.87 0.41
CA PRO A 36 9.22 -10.90 -0.30
C PRO A 36 8.04 -10.43 0.56
N GLU A 37 8.10 -10.65 1.87
CA GLU A 37 7.07 -10.27 2.84
C GLU A 37 6.98 -8.75 3.00
N VAL A 38 8.13 -8.09 3.08
CA VAL A 38 8.22 -6.62 3.16
C VAL A 38 7.68 -5.99 1.88
N ARG A 39 8.02 -6.55 0.71
CA ARG A 39 7.46 -6.09 -0.57
C ARG A 39 5.95 -6.22 -0.62
N GLN A 40 5.39 -7.37 -0.23
CA GLN A 40 3.94 -7.57 -0.20
C GLN A 40 3.24 -6.56 0.69
N TRP A 41 3.74 -6.36 1.90
CA TRP A 41 3.17 -5.39 2.83
C TRP A 41 3.29 -3.96 2.37
N GLN A 42 4.44 -3.58 1.78
CA GLN A 42 4.64 -2.25 1.23
C GLN A 42 3.63 -1.98 0.10
N ALA A 43 3.41 -2.97 -0.77
CA ALA A 43 2.45 -2.86 -1.87
C ALA A 43 1.01 -2.68 -1.36
N LEU A 44 0.59 -3.46 -0.36
CA LEU A 44 -0.72 -3.34 0.28
C LEU A 44 -0.92 -1.99 0.98
N ILE A 45 0.07 -1.52 1.74
CA ILE A 45 0.00 -0.22 2.43
C ILE A 45 -0.13 0.93 1.42
N TYR A 46 0.65 0.90 0.34
CA TYR A 46 0.54 1.90 -0.73
C TYR A 46 -0.82 1.89 -1.41
N GLN A 47 -1.40 0.70 -1.61
CA GLN A 47 -2.73 0.58 -2.18
C GLN A 47 -3.82 1.12 -1.24
N GLN A 48 -3.77 0.77 0.04
CA GLN A 48 -4.72 1.26 1.04
C GLN A 48 -4.62 2.78 1.22
N TRP A 49 -3.42 3.35 1.21
CA TRP A 49 -3.22 4.80 1.24
C TRP A 49 -3.74 5.48 -0.02
N GLY A 50 -3.50 4.87 -1.18
CA GLY A 50 -4.13 5.27 -2.44
C GLY A 50 -5.64 5.38 -2.31
N ARG A 51 -6.31 4.34 -1.79
CA ARG A 51 -7.77 4.33 -1.55
C ARG A 51 -8.23 5.45 -0.63
N GLN A 52 -7.51 5.70 0.48
CA GLN A 52 -7.85 6.81 1.38
C GLN A 52 -7.73 8.16 0.67
N LEU A 53 -6.66 8.37 -0.11
CA LEU A 53 -6.47 9.61 -0.87
C LEU A 53 -7.55 9.83 -1.95
N ILE A 54 -8.10 8.75 -2.53
CA ILE A 54 -9.27 8.83 -3.43
C ILE A 54 -10.47 9.40 -2.67
N GLN A 55 -10.75 8.86 -1.48
CA GLN A 55 -11.86 9.34 -0.63
C GLN A 55 -11.67 10.80 -0.22
N GLU A 56 -10.42 11.21 0.02
CA GLU A 56 -10.05 12.60 0.32
C GLU A 56 -9.95 13.52 -0.92
N ARG A 57 -10.34 13.04 -2.12
CA ARG A 57 -10.26 13.78 -3.41
C ARG A 57 -8.84 14.21 -3.81
N LYS A 58 -7.79 13.67 -3.18
CA LYS A 58 -6.37 13.93 -3.49
C LYS A 58 -5.87 13.04 -4.63
N LEU A 59 -6.52 13.14 -5.80
CA LEU A 59 -6.37 12.18 -6.91
C LEU A 59 -4.93 12.06 -7.43
N ASN A 60 -4.19 13.16 -7.51
CA ASN A 60 -2.78 13.12 -7.97
C ASN A 60 -1.89 12.28 -7.04
N GLN A 61 -2.07 12.43 -5.72
CA GLN A 61 -1.34 11.66 -4.73
C GLN A 61 -1.79 10.20 -4.74
N ALA A 62 -3.10 9.94 -4.85
CA ALA A 62 -3.64 8.59 -4.97
C ALA A 62 -3.01 7.84 -6.15
N ARG A 63 -2.96 8.48 -7.33
CA ARG A 63 -2.35 7.91 -8.54
C ARG A 63 -0.87 7.57 -8.33
N ALA A 64 -0.12 8.41 -7.63
CA ALA A 64 1.28 8.15 -7.35
C ALA A 64 1.47 6.92 -6.46
N TYR A 65 0.69 6.79 -5.39
CA TYR A 65 0.79 5.66 -4.46
C TYR A 65 0.28 4.34 -5.06
N LEU A 66 -0.80 4.37 -5.84
CA LEU A 66 -1.27 3.18 -6.57
C LEU A 66 -0.23 2.67 -7.59
N LYS A 67 0.46 3.58 -8.28
CA LYS A 67 1.60 3.20 -9.15
C LYS A 67 2.77 2.62 -8.36
N LYS A 68 3.06 3.13 -7.15
CA LYS A 68 4.07 2.54 -6.27
C LYS A 68 3.69 1.11 -5.88
N ALA A 69 2.43 0.86 -5.50
CA ALA A 69 1.95 -0.47 -5.14
C ALA A 69 2.24 -1.51 -6.24
N LEU A 70 1.88 -1.21 -7.50
CA LEU A 70 2.13 -2.11 -8.64
C LEU A 70 3.63 -2.36 -8.91
N LYS A 71 4.47 -1.35 -8.70
CA LYS A 71 5.93 -1.47 -8.87
C LYS A 71 6.57 -2.34 -7.79
N THR A 72 6.03 -2.29 -6.57
CA THR A 72 6.57 -3.01 -5.42
C THR A 72 6.33 -4.52 -5.52
N ASP A 73 5.17 -4.93 -6.04
CA ASP A 73 4.83 -6.35 -6.21
C ASP A 73 4.22 -6.63 -7.60
N PRO A 74 5.05 -6.63 -8.67
CA PRO A 74 4.57 -6.67 -10.05
C PRO A 74 3.94 -8.01 -10.45
N HIS A 75 4.25 -9.10 -9.75
CA HIS A 75 3.77 -10.44 -10.07
C HIS A 75 2.45 -10.81 -9.35
N ASN A 76 1.98 -9.95 -8.45
CA ASN A 76 0.77 -10.19 -7.67
C ASN A 76 -0.49 -9.78 -8.44
N LYS A 77 -1.09 -10.76 -9.12
CA LYS A 77 -2.32 -10.56 -9.93
C LYS A 77 -3.50 -10.04 -9.12
N SER A 78 -3.59 -10.41 -7.84
CA SER A 78 -4.66 -9.94 -6.95
C SER A 78 -4.53 -8.44 -6.70
N LEU A 79 -3.32 -7.99 -6.35
CA LEU A 79 -3.01 -6.57 -6.17
C LEU A 79 -3.30 -5.76 -7.44
N TRP A 80 -2.89 -6.27 -8.60
CA TRP A 80 -3.18 -5.64 -9.89
C TRP A 80 -4.67 -5.41 -10.12
N THR A 81 -5.48 -6.43 -9.84
CA THR A 81 -6.94 -6.36 -9.99
C THR A 81 -7.53 -5.29 -9.06
N GLU A 82 -7.10 -5.26 -7.81
CA GLU A 82 -7.56 -4.26 -6.84
C GLU A 82 -7.15 -2.83 -7.21
N VAL A 83 -5.89 -2.62 -7.58
CA VAL A 83 -5.38 -1.29 -7.95
C VAL A 83 -6.04 -0.78 -9.23
N ASN A 84 -6.32 -1.65 -10.21
CA ASN A 84 -7.07 -1.26 -11.40
C ASN A 84 -8.51 -0.84 -11.08
N ASN A 85 -9.17 -1.52 -10.13
CA ASN A 85 -10.48 -1.10 -9.65
C ASN A 85 -10.41 0.26 -8.95
N ASP A 86 -9.35 0.52 -8.18
CA ASP A 86 -9.12 1.81 -7.54
C ASP A 86 -8.89 2.93 -8.57
N PHE A 87 -8.15 2.67 -9.64
CA PHE A 87 -8.02 3.63 -10.75
C PHE A 87 -9.34 3.93 -11.43
N ARG A 88 -10.16 2.91 -11.71
CA ARG A 88 -11.50 3.11 -12.30
C ARG A 88 -12.39 3.99 -11.42
N ARG A 89 -12.37 3.76 -10.10
CA ARG A 89 -13.12 4.60 -9.13
C ARG A 89 -12.70 6.06 -9.19
N MET A 90 -11.42 6.36 -9.42
CA MET A 90 -10.96 7.73 -9.61
C MET A 90 -11.56 8.38 -10.85
N GLU A 91 -11.70 7.62 -11.93
CA GLU A 91 -12.21 8.11 -13.21
C GLU A 91 -13.72 8.35 -13.18
N THR A 92 -14.48 7.57 -12.40
CA THR A 92 -15.93 7.74 -12.24
C THR A 92 -16.31 8.92 -11.32
N HIS A 93 -15.35 9.47 -10.57
CA HIS A 93 -15.56 10.60 -9.66
C HIS A 93 -14.96 11.93 -10.17
N LEU A 94 -14.37 11.94 -11.37
CA LEU A 94 -13.99 13.16 -12.09
C LEU A 94 -15.20 13.77 -12.78
#